data_AF-A0A4V1UFZ9-F1
#
_entry.id   AF-A0A4V1UFZ9-F1
#
_cell.length_a   1.000
_cell.length_b   1.000
_cell.length_c   1.000
_cell.angle_alpha   90.00
_cell.angle_beta   90.00
_cell.angle_gamma   90.00
#
_symmetry.space_group_name_H-M   'P 1'
#
loop_
_entity.id
_entity.type
_entity.pdbx_description
1 polymer ?
#
loop_
_entity_poly.entity_id
_entity_poly.type
_entity_poly.pdbx_seq_one_letter_code
_entity_poly.pdbx_strand_id
1 'polypeptide(L)' 'IFDSAGIMTAAEIAPGAGLTPVIERMLSDPQISYLHAHNAGRGCFAARIDRN' A
#
# COMPACT_ATOMS: atom_id res chain seq x y z
N ILE A 1 0.50 0.76 4.84
CA ILE A 1 -0.90 1.10 4.51
C ILE A 1 -1.33 2.13 5.53
N PHE A 2 -1.95 3.23 5.11
CA PHE A 2 -2.16 4.41 5.97
C PHE A 2 -3.59 4.90 5.93
N ASP A 3 -4.07 5.37 7.09
CA ASP A 3 -5.34 6.06 7.24
C ASP A 3 -5.24 7.57 6.95
N SER A 4 -6.35 8.29 7.10
CA SER A 4 -6.42 9.74 6.87
C SER A 4 -5.63 10.58 7.89
N ALA A 5 -5.30 10.00 9.05
CA ALA A 5 -4.44 10.63 10.05
C ALA A 5 -2.94 10.37 9.77
N GLY A 6 -2.61 9.62 8.72
CA GLY A 6 -1.24 9.25 8.37
C GLY A 6 -0.67 8.15 9.27
N ILE A 7 -1.51 7.41 9.99
CA ILE A 7 -1.08 6.31 10.85
C ILE A 7 -1.04 5.01 10.05
N MET A 8 0.01 4.23 10.27
CA MET A 8 0.15 2.91 9.64
C MET A 8 -0.84 1.94 10.28
N THR A 9 -1.78 1.43 9.50
CA THR A 9 -2.81 0.47 9.96
C THR A 9 -2.45 -0.98 9.65
N ALA A 10 -1.69 -1.20 8.58
CA ALA A 10 -1.27 -2.52 8.14
C ALA A 10 -0.01 -2.47 7.26
N ALA A 11 0.65 -3.63 7.13
CA ALA A 11 1.74 -3.86 6.19
C ALA A 11 1.63 -5.29 5.63
N GLU A 12 1.76 -5.43 4.31
CA GLU A 12 1.68 -6.72 3.61
C GLU A 12 2.76 -6.78 2.53
N ILE A 13 3.41 -7.93 2.40
CA ILE A 13 4.40 -8.21 1.35
C ILE A 13 3.74 -9.12 0.33
N ALA A 14 3.80 -8.73 -0.94
CA ALA A 14 3.32 -9.53 -2.05
C ALA A 14 4.42 -9.69 -3.10
N PRO A 15 4.48 -10.85 -3.79
CA PRO A 15 5.26 -10.96 -5.02
C PRO A 15 4.78 -9.95 -6.06
N GLY A 16 5.67 -9.42 -6.90
CA GLY A 16 5.31 -8.36 -7.86
C GLY A 16 4.11 -8.70 -8.77
N ALA A 17 3.97 -9.96 -9.17
CA ALA A 17 2.83 -10.43 -9.97
C ALA A 17 1.48 -10.46 -9.22
N GLY A 18 1.50 -10.47 -7.88
CA GLY A 18 0.32 -10.46 -7.01
C GLY A 18 0.03 -9.09 -6.38
N LEU A 19 0.69 -8.04 -6.83
CA LEU A 19 0.60 -6.72 -6.19
C LEU A 19 -0.75 -6.03 -6.47
N THR A 20 -1.27 -6.11 -7.70
CA THR A 20 -2.52 -5.44 -8.10
C THR A 20 -3.72 -5.86 -7.25
N PRO A 21 -4.02 -7.18 -7.07
CA PRO A 21 -5.15 -7.59 -6.24
C PRO A 21 -5.02 -7.17 -4.77
N VAL A 22 -3.78 -7.08 -4.24
CA VAL A 22 -3.52 -6.63 -2.87
C VAL A 22 -3.78 -5.13 -2.75
N ILE A 23 -3.31 -4.33 -3.70
CA ILE A 23 -3.58 -2.89 -3.75
C ILE A 23 -5.09 -2.66 -3.83
N GLU A 24 -5.80 -3.32 -4.73
CA GLU A 24 -7.26 -3.16 -4.90
C GLU A 24 -8.03 -3.54 -3.64
N ARG A 25 -7.68 -4.65 -2.98
CA ARG A 25 -8.31 -5.06 -1.72
C ARG A 25 -8.06 -4.07 -0.59
N MET A 26 -6.85 -3.54 -0.48
CA MET A 26 -6.55 -2.52 0.53
C MET A 26 -7.20 -1.18 0.17
N LEU A 27 -7.30 -0.88 -1.12
CA LEU A 27 -7.95 0.32 -1.63
C LEU A 27 -9.49 0.19 -1.70
N SER A 28 -10.09 -0.92 -1.29
CA SER A 28 -11.54 -1.03 -1.18
C SER A 28 -12.05 -0.65 0.21
N ASP A 29 -11.19 -0.67 1.24
CA ASP A 29 -11.53 -0.23 2.59
C ASP A 29 -11.59 1.31 2.63
N PRO A 30 -12.74 1.93 2.95
CA PRO A 30 -12.86 3.38 3.02
C PRO A 30 -12.04 4.03 4.15
N GLN A 31 -11.56 3.25 5.13
CA GLN A 31 -10.68 3.77 6.20
C GLN A 31 -9.24 3.94 5.74
N ILE A 32 -8.83 3.26 4.67
CA ILE A 32 -7.49 3.37 4.10
C ILE A 32 -7.46 4.59 3.16
N SER A 33 -6.55 5.52 3.42
CA SER A 33 -6.40 6.73 2.60
C SER A 33 -5.39 6.53 1.48
N TYR A 34 -4.23 5.93 1.76
CA TYR A 34 -3.19 5.68 0.74
C TYR A 34 -2.27 4.51 1.13
N LEU A 35 -1.49 4.03 0.16
CA LEU A 35 -0.46 3.02 0.37
C LEU A 35 0.92 3.59 0.07
N HIS A 36 1.89 3.19 0.88
CA HIS A 36 3.30 3.26 0.50
C HIS A 36 3.74 1.89 0.00
N ALA A 37 4.24 1.85 -1.23
CA ALA A 37 4.86 0.67 -1.79
C ALA A 37 6.36 0.70 -1.48
N HIS A 38 6.84 -0.37 -0.85
CA HIS A 38 8.26 -0.57 -0.57
C HIS A 38 8.68 -1.90 -1.21
N ASN A 39 9.84 -1.92 -1.86
CA ASN A 39 10.44 -3.17 -2.30
C ASN A 39 11.03 -3.89 -1.09
N ALA A 40 10.84 -5.21 -0.99
CA ALA A 40 11.47 -6.05 0.05
C ALA A 40 12.99 -6.27 -0.21
N GLY A 41 13.69 -5.23 -0.67
CA GLY A 41 15.10 -5.23 -1.08
C GLY A 41 15.74 -3.85 -0.88
N ARG A 42 16.95 -3.65 -1.41
CA ARG A 42 17.72 -2.40 -1.21
C ARG A 42 17.08 -1.22 -1.98
N GLY A 43 16.78 -0.12 -1.29
CA GLY A 43 16.22 1.11 -1.87
C GLY A 43 14.75 1.34 -1.46
N CYS A 44 14.53 1.80 -0.23
CA CYS A 44 13.27 1.66 0.52
C CYS A 44 12.13 2.67 0.22
N PHE A 45 11.96 3.14 -1.01
CA PHE A 45 10.71 3.79 -1.42
C PHE A 45 10.48 3.59 -2.91
N ALA A 46 9.39 2.92 -3.28
CA ALA A 46 9.06 2.68 -4.68
C ALA A 46 8.10 3.75 -5.22
N ALA A 47 6.96 3.96 -4.55
CA ALA A 47 5.96 4.95 -4.91
C ALA A 47 4.93 5.15 -3.80
N ARG A 48 4.19 6.27 -3.88
CA ARG A 48 2.90 6.48 -3.19
C ARG A 48 1.78 6.21 -4.20
N ILE A 49 0.72 5.54 -3.75
CA ILE A 49 -0.43 5.16 -4.58
C ILE A 49 -1.69 5.76 -3.93
N ASP A 50 -2.44 6.55 -4.72
CA ASP A 50 -3.66 7.26 -4.32
C ASP A 50 -4.86 6.80 -5.19
N ARG A 51 -6.09 6.91 -4.66
CA ARG A 51 -7.33 6.63 -5.41
C ARG A 51 -7.81 7.92 -6.09
N ASN A 52 -8.02 7.90 -7.41
CA ASN A 52 -8.77 8.91 -8.15
C ASN A 52 -10.01 8.27 -8.76
#